data_AF-A0A1X6ZRT0-F1
#
_entry.id   AF-A0A1X6ZRT0-F1
#
_cell.length_a   1.000
_cell.length_b   1.000
_cell.length_c   1.000
_cell.angle_alpha   90.00
_cell.angle_beta   90.00
_cell.angle_gamma   90.00
#
_symmetry.space_group_name_H-M   'P 1'
#
loop_
_entity.id
_entity.type
_entity.pdbx_description
1 polymer ?
#
loop_
_entity_poly.entity_id
_entity_poly.type
_entity_poly.pdbx_seq_one_letter_code
_entity_poly.pdbx_strand_id
1 'polypeptide(L)' 'MKLLAISNVVAWGAFWTFGLIALFVELARGEVLIAALLAGLGFLVGVACHLGLCNRIAPTQRIAPKAEV' A
#
# COMPACT_ATOMS: atom_id res chain seq x y z
N MET A 1 -2.60 6.70 13.96
CA MET A 1 -1.44 6.78 13.03
C MET A 1 -0.73 5.44 12.84
N LYS A 2 -0.33 4.74 13.92
CA LYS A 2 0.38 3.45 13.83
C LYS A 2 -0.37 2.38 13.01
N LEU A 3 -1.68 2.23 13.24
CA LEU A 3 -2.49 1.26 12.50
C LEU A 3 -2.52 1.52 10.98
N LEU A 4 -2.74 2.77 10.54
CA LEU A 4 -2.67 3.12 9.12
C LEU A 4 -1.28 2.82 8.53
N ALA A 5 -0.20 3.18 9.23
CA ALA A 5 1.14 2.91 8.74
C ALA A 5 1.40 1.40 8.55
N ILE A 6 0.97 0.58 9.50
CA ILE A 6 1.09 -0.89 9.43
C ILE A 6 0.23 -1.45 8.30
N SER A 7 -1.04 -1.03 8.22
CA SER A 7 -1.96 -1.46 7.16
C SER A 7 -1.45 -1.11 5.77
N ASN A 8 -0.84 0.06 5.59
CA ASN A 8 -0.22 0.46 4.33
C ASN A 8 0.91 -0.48 3.91
N VAL A 9 1.82 -0.85 4.84
CA VAL A 9 2.92 -1.76 4.56
C VAL A 9 2.40 -3.15 4.19
N VAL A 10 1.42 -3.67 4.94
CA VAL A 10 0.81 -4.98 4.67
C VAL A 10 0.09 -4.98 3.31
N ALA A 11 -0.66 -3.92 3.00
CA ALA A 11 -1.37 -3.80 1.73
C ALA A 11 -0.41 -3.78 0.52
N TRP A 12 0.68 -3.02 0.61
CA TRP A 12 1.73 -3.02 -0.42
C TRP A 12 2.45 -4.36 -0.53
N GLY A 13 2.72 -5.04 0.59
CA GLY A 13 3.30 -6.38 0.59
C GLY A 13 2.39 -7.40 -0.11
N ALA A 14 1.09 -7.36 0.18
CA ALA A 14 0.09 -8.22 -0.46
C ALA A 14 0.01 -7.94 -1.97
N PHE A 15 -0.04 -6.67 -2.38
CA PHE A 15 -0.05 -6.28 -3.79
C PHE A 15 1.14 -6.88 -4.56
N TRP A 16 2.37 -6.70 -4.05
CA TRP A 16 3.55 -7.24 -4.71
C TRP A 16 3.59 -8.77 -4.70
N THR A 17 3.18 -9.42 -3.60
CA THR A 17 3.18 -10.89 -3.52
C THR A 17 2.20 -11.51 -4.52
N PHE A 18 0.94 -11.09 -4.49
CA PHE A 18 -0.08 -11.64 -5.39
C PHE A 18 0.09 -11.16 -6.84
N GLY A 19 0.58 -9.94 -7.05
CA GLY A 19 0.90 -9.43 -8.37
C GLY A 19 2.03 -10.22 -9.04
N LEU A 20 3.10 -10.53 -8.30
CA LEU A 20 4.19 -11.35 -8.82
C LEU A 20 3.74 -12.79 -9.08
N ILE A 21 2.92 -13.38 -8.19
CA ILE A 21 2.35 -14.71 -8.41
C ILE A 21 1.50 -14.73 -9.68
N ALA A 22 0.66 -13.71 -9.90
CA ALA A 22 -0.17 -13.61 -11.09
C ALA A 22 0.63 -13.44 -12.40
N LEU A 23 1.84 -12.87 -12.33
CA LEU A 23 2.67 -12.59 -13.50
C LEU A 23 3.65 -13.72 -13.84
N PHE A 24 4.24 -14.36 -12.83
CA PHE A 24 5.38 -15.25 -13.00
C PHE A 24 5.06 -16.72 -12.76
N VAL A 25 3.94 -17.05 -12.11
CA VAL A 25 3.58 -18.45 -11.82
C VAL A 25 2.58 -18.94 -12.86
N GLU A 26 2.83 -20.11 -13.44
CA GLU A 26 1.84 -20.82 -14.26
C GLU A 26 0.72 -21.35 -13.35
N LEU A 27 -0.36 -20.59 -13.28
CA LEU A 27 -1.57 -20.89 -12.53
C LEU A 27 -2.71 -21.26 -13.48
N ALA A 28 -3.68 -22.04 -13.00
CA ALA A 28 -4.89 -22.28 -13.78
C ALA A 28 -5.63 -20.95 -14.02
N ARG A 29 -6.38 -20.84 -15.13
CA ARG A 29 -7.06 -19.59 -15.53
C ARG A 29 -7.94 -18.99 -14.41
N GLY A 30 -8.58 -19.82 -13.58
CA GLY A 30 -9.37 -19.38 -12.44
C GLY A 30 -8.53 -18.83 -11.28
N GLU A 31 -7.34 -19.39 -11.06
CA GLU A 31 -6.43 -18.96 -9.98
C GLU A 31 -5.74 -17.64 -10.34
N VAL A 32 -5.40 -17.43 -11.61
CA VAL A 32 -4.88 -16.13 -12.11
C VAL A 32 -5.88 -15.00 -11.82
N LEU A 33 -7.17 -15.26 -12.00
CA LEU A 33 -8.23 -14.28 -11.69
C LEU A 33 -8.24 -13.95 -10.19
N ILE A 34 -8.15 -14.97 -9.33
CA ILE A 34 -8.12 -14.79 -7.87
C ILE A 34 -6.86 -14.01 -7.44
N ALA A 35 -5.69 -14.36 -7.98
CA ALA A 35 -4.43 -13.67 -7.72
C ALA A 35 -4.50 -12.20 -8.17
N ALA A 36 -5.07 -11.93 -9.35
CA ALA A 36 -5.27 -10.57 -9.84
C ALA A 36 -6.26 -9.77 -8.98
N LEU A 37 -7.34 -10.39 -8.50
CA LEU A 37 -8.29 -9.74 -7.58
C LEU A 37 -7.65 -9.43 -6.23
N LEU A 38 -6.88 -10.36 -5.66
CA LEU A 38 -6.12 -10.15 -4.42
C LEU A 38 -5.09 -9.02 -4.57
N ALA A 39 -4.37 -8.99 -5.69
CA ALA A 39 -3.47 -7.90 -6.02
C ALA A 39 -4.23 -6.56 -6.14
N GLY A 40 -5.33 -6.52 -6.90
CA GLY A 40 -6.15 -5.32 -7.07
C GLY A 40 -6.71 -4.78 -5.75
N LEU A 41 -7.17 -5.65 -4.85
CA LEU A 41 -7.61 -5.27 -3.51
C LEU A 41 -6.46 -4.73 -2.66
N GLY A 42 -5.28 -5.37 -2.70
CA GLY A 42 -4.06 -4.89 -2.05
C GLY A 42 -3.66 -3.49 -2.52
N PHE A 43 -3.78 -3.22 -3.82
CA PHE A 43 -3.53 -1.91 -4.41
C PHE A 43 -4.51 -0.84 -3.91
N LEU A 44 -5.83 -1.12 -3.99
CA LEU A 44 -6.87 -0.19 -3.55
C LEU A 44 -6.74 0.17 -2.07
N VAL A 45 -6.54 -0.84 -1.22
CA VAL A 45 -6.33 -0.64 0.22
C VAL A 45 -5.03 0.11 0.48
N GLY A 46 -3.95 -0.22 -0.23
CA GLY A 46 -2.66 0.45 -0.12
C GLY A 46 -2.75 1.94 -0.45
N VAL A 47 -3.39 2.28 -1.57
CA VAL A 47 -3.62 3.68 -1.99
C VAL A 47 -4.50 4.42 -0.98
N ALA A 48 -5.61 3.83 -0.54
CA ALA A 48 -6.49 4.46 0.46
C ALA A 48 -5.76 4.72 1.79
N CYS A 49 -4.93 3.77 2.22
CA CYS A 49 -4.14 3.91 3.44
C CYS A 49 -3.04 4.98 3.29
N HIS A 50 -2.36 5.01 2.14
CA HIS A 50 -1.34 6.00 1.81
C HIS A 50 -1.93 7.42 1.82
N LEU A 51 -3.03 7.64 1.10
CA LEU A 51 -3.73 8.93 1.07
C LEU A 51 -4.23 9.34 2.47
N GLY A 52 -4.75 8.37 3.22
CA GLY A 52 -5.17 8.58 4.61
C GLY A 52 -4.00 8.97 5.53
N LEU A 53 -2.80 8.45 5.29
CA LEU A 53 -1.59 8.82 6.01
C LEU A 53 -1.17 10.25 5.65
N CYS A 54 -1.10 10.58 4.36
CA CYS A 54 -0.75 11.92 3.87
C CYS A 54 -1.69 13.00 4.39
N ASN A 55 -3.00 12.74 4.40
CA ASN A 55 -4.00 13.72 4.84
C ASN A 55 -4.00 13.94 6.37
N ARG A 56 -3.52 12.96 7.15
CA ARG A 56 -3.48 13.04 8.62
C ARG A 56 -2.16 13.57 9.17
N ILE A 57 -1.19 13.85 8.31
CA ILE A 57 0.00 14.63 8.70
C ILE A 57 -0.47 16.05 8.98
N ALA A 58 -0.60 16.39 10.27
CA ALA A 58 -0.91 17.75 10.68
C ALA A 58 0.22 18.70 10.21
N PRO A 59 -0.08 19.95 9.82
CA PRO A 59 0.92 20.95 9.41
C PRO A 59 2.02 21.17 10.46
N THR A 60 1.76 20.82 11.72
CA THR A 60 2.66 20.97 12.88
C THR A 60 3.87 20.02 12.87
N GLN A 61 3.91 19.06 11.93
CA GLN A 61 5.06 18.17 11.69
C GLN A 61 5.81 18.51 10.40
N ARG A 62 5.39 19.58 9.69
CA ARG A 62 6.23 20.18 8.65
C ARG A 62 7.43 20.75 9.38
N ILE A 63 8.59 20.12 9.22
CA ILE A 63 9.86 20.63 9.73
C ILE A 63 9.97 22.06 9.19
N ALA A 64 9.73 23.06 10.04
CA ALA A 64 10.09 24.42 9.70
C ALA A 64 11.59 24.39 9.44
N PRO A 65 12.10 24.94 8.31
CA PRO A 65 13.53 25.04 8.13
C PRO A 65 14.09 25.68 9.39
N LYS A 66 14.98 24.96 10.08
CA LYS A 66 15.65 25.47 11.27
C LYS A 66 16.36 26.72 10.79
N ALA A 67 15.86 27.89 11.13
CA ALA A 67 16.57 29.13 10.89
C ALA A 67 17.84 29.02 11.74
N GLU A 68 18.94 28.63 11.09
CA GLU A 68 20.25 28.67 11.69
C GLU A 68 20.57 30.16 11.91
N VAL A 69 20.57 30.55 13.19
CA VAL A 69 21.04 31.84 13.71
C VAL A 69 22.55 31.80 13.88
#